data_AF-A0A6C1S3B8-F1
#
_entry.id   AF-A0A6C1S3B8-F1
#
_cell.length_a   1.000
_cell.length_b   1.000
_cell.length_c   1.000
_cell.angle_alpha   90.00
_cell.angle_beta   90.00
_cell.angle_gamma   90.00
#
_symmetry.space_group_name_H-M   'P 1'
#
loop_
_entity.id
_entity.type
_entity.pdbx_description
1 polymer ?
#
loop_
_entity_poly.entity_id
_entity_poly.type
_entity_poly.pdbx_seq_one_letter_code
_entity_poly.pdbx_strand_id
1 'polypeptide(L)'
;MRSFRILTLSSLIFIQWNCFAQTINSACSIQPFPDNPYYWQYKGKPVVLLGGTWQDNLFNHPEGLERHLDLLLESGGNYVRNTMSHRNTGNLFAYELIDGKYDLDRFNDEYWQRFENFLSLAYERDIIIQIEVFDPWDMFTDEGQGGWSKHPFNPSNNINYTAEQSGLPTSVDYVPTGSPSEHAFYRTVPALDNNKLFLDYQHAYVDRMLSHSLRYPNVLYSIQNESGEELAFGDYWADYLHQKARDAGRKIYVTDMRRSGNTRSPDHNHIYNNPERYNYLDIAQNSWQTGQIHYDRIIYVRDLISDSPRPINTVKIYNRDGVEESVARFFRVFFAGGASARFHRPSFREDSDAHEVSTDWGLGLSPRAQSTIRSARMLFGAFDLFTAEPRNELLSERDINEAYLLAQQGKQYAVYFPDGGEVKLDVTEISGSLMVRWLDINRSVWSEELQVNGGRKLDLKSPGTGHWAAVIRTK
;
A
#
# COMPACT_ATOMS: atom_id res chain seq x y z
N MET A 1 -37.39 55.91 41.12
CA MET A 1 -37.53 54.84 40.12
C MET A 1 -36.27 54.85 39.25
N ARG A 2 -35.30 53.99 39.55
CA ARG A 2 -34.04 53.86 38.80
C ARG A 2 -34.12 52.59 37.96
N SER A 3 -34.08 52.76 36.64
CA SER A 3 -34.13 51.69 35.64
C SER A 3 -32.77 50.98 35.58
N PHE A 4 -32.77 49.67 35.82
CA PHE A 4 -31.62 48.79 35.60
C PHE A 4 -31.56 48.41 34.12
N ARG A 5 -30.47 48.77 33.44
CA ARG A 5 -30.10 48.21 32.13
C ARG A 5 -29.29 46.94 32.36
N ILE A 6 -29.84 45.81 31.93
CA ILE A 6 -29.12 44.53 31.83
C ILE A 6 -28.28 44.60 30.55
N LEU A 7 -26.96 44.61 30.71
CA LEU A 7 -26.00 44.38 29.63
C LEU A 7 -25.76 42.86 29.53
N THR A 8 -26.24 42.25 28.45
CA THR A 8 -25.88 40.90 28.04
C THR A 8 -24.47 40.92 27.45
N LEU A 9 -23.50 40.34 28.17
CA LEU A 9 -22.16 40.06 27.64
C LEU A 9 -22.25 38.83 26.73
N SER A 10 -22.08 39.02 25.43
CA SER A 10 -21.89 37.95 24.45
C SER A 10 -20.42 37.50 24.51
N SER A 11 -20.15 36.37 25.15
CA SER A 11 -18.83 35.75 25.18
C SER A 11 -18.52 35.12 23.82
N LEU A 12 -17.74 35.80 22.99
CA LEU A 12 -17.10 35.22 21.82
C LEU A 12 -15.99 34.26 22.29
N ILE A 13 -16.24 32.96 22.17
CA ILE A 13 -15.22 31.92 22.36
C ILE A 13 -14.35 31.92 21.10
N PHE A 14 -13.18 32.55 21.18
CA PHE A 14 -12.10 32.29 20.26
C PHE A 14 -11.52 30.91 20.57
N ILE A 15 -11.85 29.91 19.76
CA ILE A 15 -11.13 28.63 19.74
C ILE A 15 -9.76 28.93 19.13
N GLN A 16 -8.77 29.20 19.97
CA GLN A 16 -7.37 29.20 19.54
C GLN A 16 -7.00 27.75 19.21
N TRP A 17 -6.81 27.45 17.92
CA TRP A 17 -6.04 26.28 17.50
C TRP A 17 -4.60 26.47 17.97
N ASN A 18 -4.31 26.01 19.18
CA ASN A 18 -2.93 25.79 19.59
C ASN A 18 -2.37 24.69 18.71
N CYS A 19 -1.44 25.08 17.84
CA CYS A 19 -0.60 24.20 17.05
C CYS A 19 0.18 23.30 18.02
N PHE A 20 -0.31 22.08 18.24
CA PHE A 20 0.47 21.03 18.88
C PHE A 20 1.55 20.60 17.87
N ALA A 21 2.67 21.33 17.84
CA ALA A 21 3.94 20.77 17.40
C ALA A 21 4.42 19.81 18.50
N GLN A 22 3.71 18.70 18.71
CA GLN A 22 4.32 17.54 19.34
C GLN A 22 5.42 17.10 18.38
N THR A 23 6.68 17.19 18.80
CA THR A 23 7.76 16.42 18.18
C THR A 23 7.35 14.96 18.26
N ILE A 24 6.79 14.45 17.18
CA ILE A 24 6.49 13.03 17.03
C ILE A 24 7.82 12.31 17.22
N ASN A 25 7.88 11.50 18.27
CA ASN A 25 9.01 10.63 18.52
C ASN A 25 9.19 9.70 17.31
N SER A 26 10.41 9.57 16.78
CA SER A 26 10.69 8.69 15.64
C SER A 26 10.24 7.25 15.88
N ALA A 27 10.26 6.78 17.14
CA ALA A 27 9.75 5.47 17.54
C ALA A 27 8.22 5.32 17.34
N CYS A 28 7.48 6.42 17.24
CA CYS A 28 6.05 6.43 16.97
C CYS A 28 5.70 6.35 15.48
N SER A 29 6.66 6.61 14.58
CA SER A 29 6.46 6.57 13.14
C SER A 29 6.56 5.16 12.56
N ILE A 30 5.90 4.96 11.40
CA ILE A 30 6.10 3.78 10.57
C ILE A 30 7.56 3.76 10.10
N GLN A 31 8.26 2.66 10.34
CA GLN A 31 9.66 2.46 9.95
C GLN A 31 10.01 0.98 9.86
N PRO A 32 11.07 0.58 9.13
CA PRO A 32 11.56 -0.78 9.16
C PRO A 32 11.85 -1.22 10.60
N PHE A 33 11.46 -2.45 10.92
CA PHE A 33 11.64 -3.04 12.23
C PHE A 33 13.13 -3.37 12.45
N PRO A 34 13.80 -2.83 13.49
CA PRO A 34 15.25 -2.99 13.65
C PRO A 34 15.73 -4.44 13.77
N ASP A 35 14.97 -5.32 14.46
CA ASP A 35 15.40 -6.70 14.67
C ASP A 35 15.18 -7.58 13.43
N ASN A 36 14.29 -7.17 12.52
CA ASN A 36 14.10 -7.79 11.22
C ASN A 36 13.64 -6.76 10.18
N PRO A 37 14.58 -6.11 9.47
CA PRO A 37 14.28 -4.99 8.57
C PRO A 37 13.37 -5.31 7.39
N TYR A 38 13.11 -6.58 7.11
CA TYR A 38 12.11 -6.98 6.11
C TYR A 38 10.67 -6.66 6.52
N TYR A 39 10.42 -6.31 7.78
CA TYR A 39 9.09 -5.98 8.29
C TYR A 39 9.02 -4.55 8.77
N TRP A 40 7.80 -4.06 8.93
CA TRP A 40 7.53 -2.74 9.49
C TRP A 40 7.40 -2.80 11.01
N GLN A 41 7.65 -1.67 11.66
CA GLN A 41 7.16 -1.36 12.99
C GLN A 41 6.38 -0.05 12.99
N TYR A 42 5.43 0.08 13.89
CA TYR A 42 4.69 1.30 14.13
C TYR A 42 4.42 1.44 15.64
N LYS A 43 4.56 2.65 16.20
CA LYS A 43 4.45 2.86 17.66
C LYS A 43 5.34 1.91 18.49
N GLY A 44 6.56 1.68 18.02
CA GLY A 44 7.57 0.85 18.68
C GLY A 44 7.30 -0.65 18.65
N LYS A 45 6.32 -1.13 17.89
CA LYS A 45 5.98 -2.56 17.81
C LYS A 45 6.04 -3.05 16.36
N PRO A 46 6.58 -4.25 16.10
CA PRO A 46 6.53 -4.84 14.77
C PRO A 46 5.06 -4.99 14.33
N VAL A 47 4.79 -4.73 13.05
CA VAL A 47 3.45 -4.69 12.49
C VAL A 47 3.43 -5.30 11.10
N VAL A 48 2.44 -6.17 10.88
CA VAL A 48 2.07 -6.64 9.54
C VAL A 48 0.97 -5.75 8.98
N LEU A 49 1.13 -5.35 7.72
CA LEU A 49 0.23 -4.43 7.02
C LEU A 49 -0.76 -5.22 6.14
N LEU A 50 -2.03 -5.22 6.53
CA LEU A 50 -3.10 -5.98 5.88
C LEU A 50 -4.18 -5.02 5.37
N GLY A 51 -4.59 -5.17 4.11
CA GLY A 51 -5.48 -4.17 3.51
C GLY A 51 -6.41 -4.66 2.40
N GLY A 52 -7.37 -3.79 2.10
CA GLY A 52 -8.25 -3.83 0.93
C GLY A 52 -9.09 -2.57 0.93
N THR A 53 -9.29 -1.92 -0.22
CA THR A 53 -10.12 -0.70 -0.29
C THR A 53 -10.97 -0.65 -1.55
N TRP A 54 -12.10 0.05 -1.45
CA TRP A 54 -13.04 0.23 -2.56
C TRP A 54 -12.52 1.19 -3.65
N GLN A 55 -11.85 2.27 -3.27
CA GLN A 55 -11.24 3.19 -4.22
C GLN A 55 -9.72 3.24 -4.05
N ASP A 56 -9.04 3.72 -5.08
CA ASP A 56 -7.61 3.97 -5.06
C ASP A 56 -7.24 5.29 -4.40
N ASN A 57 -8.12 6.28 -4.49
CA ASN A 57 -7.98 7.63 -3.95
C ASN A 57 -9.03 7.91 -2.87
N LEU A 58 -9.11 7.07 -1.83
CA LEU A 58 -10.14 7.12 -0.77
C LEU A 58 -10.44 8.53 -0.25
N PHE A 59 -9.45 9.40 -0.15
CA PHE A 59 -9.66 10.78 0.29
C PHE A 59 -10.68 11.54 -0.55
N ASN A 60 -10.74 11.29 -1.87
CA ASN A 60 -11.61 11.99 -2.81
C ASN A 60 -13.02 11.39 -2.87
N HIS A 61 -13.32 10.40 -2.00
CA HIS A 61 -14.61 9.77 -1.80
C HIS A 61 -14.99 9.87 -0.30
N PRO A 62 -15.37 11.07 0.18
CA PRO A 62 -15.61 11.30 1.61
C PRO A 62 -16.85 10.58 2.15
N GLU A 63 -17.84 10.32 1.30
CA GLU A 63 -19.06 9.59 1.68
C GLU A 63 -18.71 8.14 2.04
N GLY A 64 -19.06 7.72 3.26
CA GLY A 64 -18.80 6.36 3.75
C GLY A 64 -17.33 6.06 4.07
N LEU A 65 -16.43 7.06 4.03
CA LEU A 65 -15.01 6.88 4.33
C LEU A 65 -14.76 6.34 5.75
N GLU A 66 -15.37 6.97 6.76
CA GLU A 66 -15.23 6.53 8.17
C GLU A 66 -15.65 5.08 8.35
N ARG A 67 -16.85 4.74 7.87
CA ARG A 67 -17.40 3.37 7.90
C ARG A 67 -16.47 2.38 7.20
N HIS A 68 -15.87 2.78 6.09
CA HIS A 68 -14.93 1.93 5.34
C HIS A 68 -13.65 1.65 6.15
N LEU A 69 -13.09 2.67 6.81
CA LEU A 69 -11.91 2.53 7.66
C LEU A 69 -12.22 1.71 8.92
N ASP A 70 -13.40 1.90 9.52
CA ASP A 70 -13.86 1.10 10.67
C ASP A 70 -14.01 -0.37 10.30
N LEU A 71 -14.67 -0.67 9.17
CA LEU A 71 -14.84 -2.04 8.67
C LEU A 71 -13.50 -2.73 8.38
N LEU A 72 -12.52 -1.98 7.83
CA LEU A 72 -11.18 -2.50 7.62
C LEU A 72 -10.55 -2.91 8.96
N LEU A 73 -10.63 -2.05 9.97
CA LEU A 73 -10.09 -2.30 11.30
C LEU A 73 -10.78 -3.48 11.99
N GLU A 74 -12.11 -3.55 11.94
CA GLU A 74 -12.92 -4.66 12.46
C GLU A 74 -12.61 -6.00 11.79
N SER A 75 -12.16 -5.96 10.54
CA SER A 75 -11.68 -7.13 9.79
C SER A 75 -10.25 -7.52 10.14
N GLY A 76 -9.54 -6.72 10.95
CA GLY A 76 -8.13 -6.93 11.33
C GLY A 76 -7.13 -6.25 10.38
N GLY A 77 -7.61 -5.43 9.45
CA GLY A 77 -6.79 -4.64 8.54
C GLY A 77 -6.27 -3.35 9.18
N ASN A 78 -5.23 -2.79 8.58
CA ASN A 78 -4.54 -1.58 9.07
C ASN A 78 -3.71 -0.89 7.96
N TYR A 79 -4.03 -1.15 6.69
CA TYR A 79 -3.24 -0.63 5.57
C TYR A 79 -4.12 -0.24 4.39
N VAL A 80 -3.98 1.01 3.94
CA VAL A 80 -4.71 1.57 2.81
C VAL A 80 -3.77 2.18 1.78
N ARG A 81 -4.21 2.16 0.53
CA ARG A 81 -3.59 2.86 -0.60
C ARG A 81 -4.32 4.19 -0.81
N ASN A 82 -3.59 5.24 -1.17
CA ASN A 82 -4.14 6.52 -1.57
C ASN A 82 -3.38 7.13 -2.74
N THR A 83 -3.84 6.90 -3.96
CA THR A 83 -3.33 7.58 -5.15
C THR A 83 -3.87 8.99 -5.20
N MET A 84 -3.03 9.97 -5.55
CA MET A 84 -3.46 11.36 -5.72
C MET A 84 -4.19 11.60 -7.06
N SER A 85 -5.05 10.65 -7.44
CA SER A 85 -5.75 10.55 -8.73
C SER A 85 -7.14 11.18 -8.73
N HIS A 86 -7.70 11.41 -9.92
CA HIS A 86 -8.96 12.13 -10.14
C HIS A 86 -9.76 11.59 -11.36
N ARG A 87 -9.87 10.26 -11.49
CA ARG A 87 -10.54 9.63 -12.66
C ARG A 87 -12.00 9.22 -12.43
N ASN A 88 -12.45 9.23 -11.17
CA ASN A 88 -13.75 8.70 -10.80
C ASN A 88 -14.78 9.82 -10.62
N THR A 89 -16.05 9.47 -10.79
CA THR A 89 -17.17 10.39 -10.59
C THR A 89 -17.12 11.05 -9.20
N GLY A 90 -17.31 12.37 -9.14
CA GLY A 90 -17.29 13.14 -7.88
C GLY A 90 -15.90 13.49 -7.35
N ASN A 91 -14.83 13.08 -8.06
CA ASN A 91 -13.48 13.50 -7.75
C ASN A 91 -13.30 15.00 -8.00
N LEU A 92 -12.72 15.68 -7.02
CA LEU A 92 -12.25 17.05 -7.16
C LEU A 92 -10.83 17.08 -7.70
N PHE A 93 -10.49 18.17 -8.36
CA PHE A 93 -9.13 18.54 -8.70
C PHE A 93 -8.54 19.49 -7.64
N ALA A 94 -7.22 19.53 -7.56
CA ALA A 94 -6.49 20.26 -6.52
C ALA A 94 -6.51 21.79 -6.68
N TYR A 95 -7.00 22.33 -7.80
CA TYR A 95 -6.96 23.75 -8.16
C TYR A 95 -8.35 24.33 -8.35
N GLU A 96 -8.51 25.62 -8.07
CA GLU A 96 -9.76 26.34 -8.30
C GLU A 96 -10.08 26.43 -9.79
N LEU A 97 -11.36 26.28 -10.14
CA LEU A 97 -11.88 26.49 -11.49
C LEU A 97 -12.49 27.90 -11.59
N ILE A 98 -11.91 28.75 -12.44
CA ILE A 98 -12.31 30.13 -12.67
C ILE A 98 -12.67 30.30 -14.16
N ASP A 99 -13.92 30.68 -14.43
CA ASP A 99 -14.42 30.89 -15.80
C ASP A 99 -14.16 29.71 -16.77
N GLY A 100 -14.23 28.48 -16.26
CA GLY A 100 -14.06 27.25 -17.03
C GLY A 100 -12.61 26.79 -17.22
N LYS A 101 -11.63 27.46 -16.60
CA LYS A 101 -10.22 27.03 -16.56
C LYS A 101 -9.67 27.02 -15.13
N TYR A 102 -8.69 26.18 -14.86
CA TYR A 102 -8.01 26.12 -13.59
C TYR A 102 -7.02 27.28 -13.41
N ASP A 103 -6.92 27.80 -12.20
CA ASP A 103 -5.81 28.66 -11.76
C ASP A 103 -4.84 27.84 -10.92
N LEU A 104 -3.68 27.49 -11.49
CA LEU A 104 -2.66 26.68 -10.83
C LEU A 104 -1.95 27.40 -9.68
N ASP A 105 -2.16 28.71 -9.53
CA ASP A 105 -1.67 29.50 -8.39
C ASP A 105 -2.67 29.51 -7.22
N ARG A 106 -3.84 28.86 -7.38
CA ARG A 106 -4.90 28.78 -6.36
C ARG A 106 -5.37 27.35 -6.14
N PHE A 107 -5.09 26.84 -4.95
CA PHE A 107 -5.56 25.52 -4.55
C PHE A 107 -7.05 25.50 -4.21
N ASN A 108 -7.72 24.42 -4.57
CA ASN A 108 -9.07 24.11 -4.15
C ASN A 108 -9.07 23.63 -2.69
N ASP A 109 -9.57 24.46 -1.78
CA ASP A 109 -9.59 24.15 -0.35
C ASP A 109 -10.40 22.88 -0.01
N GLU A 110 -11.47 22.58 -0.74
CA GLU A 110 -12.28 21.38 -0.48
C GLU A 110 -11.48 20.09 -0.75
N TYR A 111 -10.70 20.06 -1.83
CA TYR A 111 -9.84 18.92 -2.16
C TYR A 111 -8.85 18.63 -1.03
N TRP A 112 -8.17 19.67 -0.54
CA TRP A 112 -7.17 19.54 0.52
C TRP A 112 -7.80 19.26 1.89
N GLN A 113 -9.01 19.76 2.15
CA GLN A 113 -9.77 19.42 3.36
C GLN A 113 -10.20 17.95 3.37
N ARG A 114 -10.60 17.40 2.21
CA ARG A 114 -10.88 15.96 2.05
C ARG A 114 -9.63 15.12 2.32
N PHE A 115 -8.48 15.54 1.77
CA PHE A 115 -7.19 14.88 2.02
C PHE A 115 -6.80 14.92 3.51
N GLU A 116 -6.92 16.07 4.16
CA GLU A 116 -6.66 16.19 5.59
C GLU A 116 -7.56 15.30 6.44
N ASN A 117 -8.86 15.28 6.14
CA ASN A 117 -9.82 14.45 6.84
C ASN A 117 -9.44 12.97 6.75
N PHE A 118 -9.08 12.49 5.56
CA PHE A 118 -8.61 11.12 5.36
C PHE A 118 -7.35 10.79 6.19
N LEU A 119 -6.35 11.67 6.19
CA LEU A 119 -5.13 11.48 6.98
C LEU A 119 -5.44 11.40 8.47
N SER A 120 -6.28 12.30 9.00
CA SER A 120 -6.69 12.32 10.41
C SER A 120 -7.43 11.04 10.79
N LEU A 121 -8.46 10.66 10.02
CA LEU A 121 -9.27 9.49 10.30
C LEU A 121 -8.46 8.19 10.30
N ALA A 122 -7.49 8.06 9.38
CA ALA A 122 -6.58 6.92 9.36
C ALA A 122 -5.63 6.91 10.56
N TYR A 123 -5.09 8.07 10.93
CA TYR A 123 -4.20 8.20 12.09
C TYR A 123 -4.89 7.86 13.41
N GLU A 124 -6.14 8.33 13.61
CA GLU A 124 -6.97 8.01 14.77
C GLU A 124 -7.18 6.49 14.94
N ARG A 125 -7.10 5.73 13.85
CA ARG A 125 -7.33 4.27 13.79
C ARG A 125 -6.06 3.44 13.66
N ASP A 126 -4.88 4.07 13.73
CA ASP A 126 -3.60 3.40 13.52
C ASP A 126 -3.49 2.67 12.17
N ILE A 127 -4.15 3.21 11.15
CA ILE A 127 -4.10 2.72 9.78
C ILE A 127 -2.92 3.37 9.05
N ILE A 128 -2.05 2.56 8.46
CA ILE A 128 -0.95 3.04 7.63
C ILE A 128 -1.48 3.39 6.24
N ILE A 129 -1.06 4.55 5.71
CA ILE A 129 -1.39 5.01 4.38
C ILE A 129 -0.15 4.89 3.49
N GLN A 130 -0.27 4.27 2.32
CA GLN A 130 0.70 4.47 1.23
C GLN A 130 0.13 5.46 0.22
N ILE A 131 0.75 6.64 0.14
CA ILE A 131 0.42 7.65 -0.87
C ILE A 131 1.17 7.35 -2.15
N GLU A 132 0.48 7.38 -3.29
CA GLU A 132 1.10 7.41 -4.60
C GLU A 132 0.99 8.83 -5.17
N VAL A 133 2.13 9.50 -5.32
CA VAL A 133 2.19 10.95 -5.60
C VAL A 133 1.71 11.26 -7.01
N PHE A 134 2.14 10.47 -7.99
CA PHE A 134 1.75 10.63 -9.39
C PHE A 134 1.16 9.33 -9.94
N ASP A 135 0.14 9.46 -10.79
CA ASP A 135 -0.43 8.33 -11.51
C ASP A 135 -0.35 8.56 -13.02
N PRO A 136 0.45 7.76 -13.77
CA PRO A 136 0.47 7.78 -15.22
C PRO A 136 -0.92 7.69 -15.85
N TRP A 137 -1.87 7.00 -15.24
CA TRP A 137 -3.21 6.92 -15.81
C TRP A 137 -3.96 8.27 -15.80
N ASP A 138 -3.55 9.27 -15.02
CA ASP A 138 -4.10 10.64 -15.07
C ASP A 138 -3.50 11.51 -16.18
N MET A 139 -2.28 11.18 -16.61
CA MET A 139 -1.48 12.03 -17.50
C MET A 139 -1.57 11.62 -18.96
N PHE A 140 -2.28 10.54 -19.27
CA PHE A 140 -2.34 9.94 -20.60
C PHE A 140 -3.77 9.99 -21.16
N THR A 141 -4.09 9.17 -22.16
CA THR A 141 -5.43 9.10 -22.74
C THR A 141 -6.52 9.01 -21.66
N ASP A 142 -7.66 9.63 -21.95
CA ASP A 142 -8.80 9.66 -21.05
C ASP A 142 -9.25 8.25 -20.65
N GLU A 143 -9.43 8.04 -19.35
CA GLU A 143 -9.97 6.83 -18.75
C GLU A 143 -11.10 7.21 -17.78
N GLY A 144 -12.26 6.58 -17.95
CA GLY A 144 -13.44 6.88 -17.13
C GLY A 144 -13.84 8.35 -17.23
N GLN A 145 -13.90 9.04 -16.09
CA GLN A 145 -14.22 10.46 -16.03
C GLN A 145 -13.00 11.38 -15.97
N GLY A 146 -11.77 10.87 -15.93
CA GLY A 146 -10.54 11.66 -15.89
C GLY A 146 -9.63 11.49 -17.11
N GLY A 147 -8.33 11.76 -16.90
CA GLY A 147 -7.26 11.71 -17.89
C GLY A 147 -6.82 13.06 -18.43
N TRP A 148 -5.88 13.05 -19.38
CA TRP A 148 -5.13 14.23 -19.78
C TRP A 148 -6.02 15.37 -20.33
N SER A 149 -7.11 15.05 -21.04
CA SER A 149 -7.95 16.09 -21.63
C SER A 149 -8.66 16.96 -20.58
N LYS A 150 -8.76 16.49 -19.33
CA LYS A 150 -9.42 17.15 -18.20
C LYS A 150 -8.45 17.61 -17.12
N HIS A 151 -7.20 17.16 -17.18
CA HIS A 151 -6.19 17.44 -16.18
C HIS A 151 -5.89 18.96 -16.07
N PRO A 152 -5.80 19.56 -14.86
CA PRO A 152 -5.50 20.98 -14.68
C PRO A 152 -4.19 21.42 -15.34
N PHE A 153 -3.18 20.55 -15.28
CA PHE A 153 -1.89 20.80 -15.94
C PHE A 153 -1.93 20.76 -17.47
N ASN A 154 -2.99 20.26 -18.11
CA ASN A 154 -3.13 20.39 -19.56
C ASN A 154 -3.24 21.89 -19.91
N PRO A 155 -2.41 22.42 -20.81
CA PRO A 155 -2.44 23.85 -21.17
C PRO A 155 -3.79 24.34 -21.72
N SER A 156 -4.65 23.44 -22.20
CA SER A 156 -6.02 23.77 -22.61
C SER A 156 -6.90 24.16 -21.43
N ASN A 157 -6.59 23.64 -20.24
CA ASN A 157 -7.47 23.66 -19.08
C ASN A 157 -7.04 24.67 -18.01
N ASN A 158 -5.90 25.35 -18.14
CA ASN A 158 -5.49 26.38 -17.17
C ASN A 158 -5.19 27.74 -17.81
N ILE A 159 -5.02 28.75 -16.95
CA ILE A 159 -4.74 30.14 -17.34
C ILE A 159 -3.26 30.53 -17.21
N ASN A 160 -2.44 29.68 -16.57
CA ASN A 160 -1.12 30.06 -16.08
C ASN A 160 -0.04 29.93 -17.17
N TYR A 161 -0.24 29.07 -18.17
CA TYR A 161 0.67 28.94 -19.30
C TYR A 161 -0.02 28.40 -20.57
N THR A 162 0.60 28.66 -21.72
CA THR A 162 0.24 28.02 -23.00
C THR A 162 1.03 26.72 -23.21
N ALA A 163 0.65 25.95 -24.22
CA ALA A 163 1.39 24.75 -24.64
C ALA A 163 2.81 25.09 -25.15
N GLU A 164 2.98 26.23 -25.81
CA GLU A 164 4.30 26.69 -26.27
C GLU A 164 5.22 27.06 -25.09
N GLN A 165 4.68 27.71 -24.06
CA GLN A 165 5.44 28.10 -22.88
C GLN A 165 5.84 26.91 -22.01
N SER A 166 4.90 25.98 -21.79
CA SER A 166 5.13 24.82 -20.94
C SER A 166 5.72 23.61 -21.66
N GLY A 167 5.69 23.55 -22.99
CA GLY A 167 6.08 22.37 -23.76
C GLY A 167 5.18 21.14 -23.54
N LEU A 168 4.08 21.27 -22.79
CA LEU A 168 3.13 20.19 -22.57
C LEU A 168 2.17 20.04 -23.76
N PRO A 169 1.81 18.80 -24.15
CA PRO A 169 0.84 18.58 -25.21
C PRO A 169 -0.57 18.99 -24.76
N THR A 170 -1.40 19.49 -25.67
CA THR A 170 -2.83 19.74 -25.37
C THR A 170 -3.69 18.48 -25.49
N SER A 171 -3.19 17.43 -26.13
CA SER A 171 -3.88 16.16 -26.39
C SER A 171 -2.92 14.98 -26.33
N VAL A 172 -3.36 13.86 -25.78
CA VAL A 172 -2.62 12.60 -25.67
C VAL A 172 -3.59 11.46 -26.01
N ASP A 173 -3.20 10.59 -26.92
CA ASP A 173 -4.01 9.47 -27.46
C ASP A 173 -3.36 8.10 -27.25
N TYR A 174 -2.31 8.04 -26.42
CA TYR A 174 -1.62 6.81 -26.03
C TYR A 174 -1.79 6.51 -24.54
N VAL A 175 -1.55 5.26 -24.16
CA VAL A 175 -1.66 4.74 -22.78
C VAL A 175 -0.28 4.63 -22.12
N PRO A 176 -0.19 4.67 -20.79
CA PRO A 176 1.07 4.37 -20.11
C PRO A 176 1.50 2.92 -20.37
N THR A 177 2.80 2.70 -20.53
CA THR A 177 3.38 1.37 -20.83
C THR A 177 4.50 1.00 -19.87
N GLY A 178 5.09 -0.19 -20.03
CA GLY A 178 6.22 -0.65 -19.21
C GLY A 178 7.57 -0.07 -19.63
N SER A 179 7.57 0.88 -20.55
CA SER A 179 8.75 1.55 -21.07
C SER A 179 8.54 3.06 -21.06
N PRO A 180 9.62 3.86 -21.01
CA PRO A 180 9.50 5.29 -20.93
C PRO A 180 8.74 5.89 -22.11
N SER A 181 7.94 6.91 -21.82
CA SER A 181 7.25 7.70 -22.84
C SER A 181 8.01 8.99 -23.16
N GLU A 182 7.61 9.67 -24.23
CA GLU A 182 8.02 11.05 -24.51
C GLU A 182 7.06 12.08 -23.89
N HIS A 183 6.24 11.68 -22.91
CA HIS A 183 5.27 12.56 -22.29
C HIS A 183 5.98 13.63 -21.44
N ALA A 184 5.91 14.89 -21.87
CA ALA A 184 6.65 16.00 -21.27
C ALA A 184 6.45 16.18 -19.74
N PHE A 185 5.30 15.75 -19.19
CA PHE A 185 5.08 15.71 -17.74
C PHE A 185 6.18 14.95 -16.97
N TYR A 186 6.68 13.85 -17.52
CA TYR A 186 7.68 12.98 -16.88
C TYR A 186 9.12 13.34 -17.25
N ARG A 187 9.31 14.40 -18.04
CA ARG A 187 10.63 14.84 -18.52
C ARG A 187 11.07 16.18 -17.94
N THR A 188 10.34 16.72 -16.97
CA THR A 188 10.54 18.07 -16.42
C THR A 188 11.83 18.25 -15.61
N VAL A 189 12.35 17.17 -15.03
CA VAL A 189 13.43 17.22 -14.05
C VAL A 189 14.77 17.63 -14.68
N PRO A 190 15.75 18.17 -13.91
CA PRO A 190 17.00 18.69 -14.46
C PRO A 190 17.85 17.70 -15.25
N ALA A 191 17.77 16.40 -14.92
CA ALA A 191 18.49 15.34 -15.61
C ALA A 191 17.86 14.95 -16.98
N LEU A 192 16.67 15.47 -17.29
CA LEU A 192 15.95 15.26 -18.54
C LEU A 192 15.85 16.61 -19.28
N ASP A 193 14.65 17.12 -19.53
CA ASP A 193 14.45 18.32 -20.35
C ASP A 193 14.52 19.62 -19.52
N ASN A 194 14.62 19.52 -18.19
CA ASN A 194 14.78 20.65 -17.26
C ASN A 194 13.75 21.79 -17.48
N ASN A 195 12.49 21.40 -17.65
CA ASN A 195 11.38 22.31 -17.84
C ASN A 195 11.02 23.00 -16.51
N LYS A 196 11.75 24.07 -16.20
CA LYS A 196 11.61 24.79 -14.92
C LYS A 196 10.21 25.36 -14.69
N LEU A 197 9.58 25.92 -15.74
CA LEU A 197 8.26 26.51 -15.62
C LEU A 197 7.24 25.50 -15.10
N PHE A 198 7.17 24.32 -15.73
CA PHE A 198 6.20 23.31 -15.30
C PHE A 198 6.65 22.56 -14.03
N LEU A 199 7.97 22.36 -13.85
CA LEU A 199 8.51 21.76 -12.64
C LEU A 199 8.15 22.56 -11.39
N ASP A 200 8.09 23.89 -11.46
CA ASP A 200 7.65 24.75 -10.34
C ASP A 200 6.19 24.47 -9.94
N TYR A 201 5.29 24.22 -10.90
CA TYR A 201 3.91 23.80 -10.61
C TYR A 201 3.83 22.38 -10.04
N GLN A 202 4.67 21.45 -10.51
CA GLN A 202 4.77 20.13 -9.88
C GLN A 202 5.29 20.25 -8.43
N HIS A 203 6.27 21.12 -8.17
CA HIS A 203 6.77 21.37 -6.81
C HIS A 203 5.68 21.94 -5.92
N ALA A 204 4.92 22.94 -6.39
CA ALA A 204 3.83 23.53 -5.62
C ALA A 204 2.78 22.48 -5.21
N TYR A 205 2.40 21.60 -6.14
CA TYR A 205 1.48 20.50 -5.87
C TYR A 205 2.01 19.53 -4.80
N VAL A 206 3.24 19.05 -4.96
CA VAL A 206 3.86 18.10 -4.04
C VAL A 206 4.12 18.74 -2.67
N ASP A 207 4.55 19.99 -2.62
CA ASP A 207 4.73 20.75 -1.38
C ASP A 207 3.40 20.89 -0.64
N ARG A 208 2.30 21.15 -1.34
CA ARG A 208 0.97 21.22 -0.74
C ARG A 208 0.57 19.88 -0.14
N MET A 209 0.72 18.76 -0.87
CA MET A 209 0.49 17.42 -0.33
C MET A 209 1.34 17.16 0.93
N LEU A 210 2.63 17.43 0.88
CA LEU A 210 3.56 17.20 2.00
C LEU A 210 3.23 18.08 3.21
N SER A 211 2.74 19.30 3.01
CA SER A 211 2.31 20.18 4.11
C SER A 211 1.19 19.57 4.96
N HIS A 212 0.38 18.69 4.36
CA HIS A 212 -0.62 17.89 5.07
C HIS A 212 -0.02 16.59 5.62
N SER A 213 0.58 15.77 4.77
CA SER A 213 0.94 14.39 5.11
C SER A 213 2.14 14.25 6.04
N LEU A 214 3.10 15.20 6.04
CA LEU A 214 4.28 15.14 6.92
C LEU A 214 3.94 15.31 8.41
N ARG A 215 2.73 15.81 8.73
CA ARG A 215 2.21 15.90 10.09
C ARG A 215 1.87 14.54 10.69
N TYR A 216 1.73 13.52 9.86
CA TYR A 216 1.26 12.20 10.25
C TYR A 216 2.40 11.18 10.30
N PRO A 217 2.50 10.35 11.35
CA PRO A 217 3.57 9.36 11.51
C PRO A 217 3.32 8.02 10.77
N ASN A 218 2.13 7.85 10.20
CA ASN A 218 1.62 6.61 9.61
C ASN A 218 1.54 6.67 8.08
N VAL A 219 2.46 7.37 7.41
CA VAL A 219 2.44 7.59 5.96
C VAL A 219 3.72 7.06 5.30
N LEU A 220 3.53 6.24 4.25
CA LEU A 220 4.53 5.78 3.30
C LEU A 220 4.31 6.49 1.95
N TYR A 221 5.38 6.65 1.16
CA TYR A 221 5.32 7.36 -0.13
C TYR A 221 5.82 6.47 -1.27
N SER A 222 5.02 6.36 -2.33
CA SER A 222 5.41 5.83 -3.62
C SER A 222 5.40 6.98 -4.62
N ILE A 223 6.51 7.19 -5.34
CA ILE A 223 6.61 8.31 -6.29
C ILE A 223 5.58 8.17 -7.39
N GLN A 224 5.52 7.02 -8.05
CA GLN A 224 4.54 6.75 -9.09
C GLN A 224 3.72 5.50 -8.79
N ASN A 225 2.54 5.42 -9.42
CA ASN A 225 1.78 4.20 -9.63
C ASN A 225 2.18 3.57 -10.97
N GLU A 226 2.58 2.29 -11.01
CA GLU A 226 2.74 1.51 -12.27
C GLU A 226 3.50 2.23 -13.39
N SER A 227 4.66 2.79 -13.06
CA SER A 227 5.39 3.60 -14.00
C SER A 227 6.31 2.78 -14.89
N GLY A 228 6.30 3.08 -16.18
CA GLY A 228 7.36 2.73 -17.13
C GLY A 228 8.31 3.89 -17.40
N GLU A 229 8.06 5.08 -16.82
CA GLU A 229 8.75 6.33 -17.16
C GLU A 229 10.22 6.34 -16.73
N GLU A 230 10.96 7.32 -17.25
CA GLU A 230 12.39 7.51 -17.01
C GLU A 230 12.74 7.46 -15.52
N LEU A 231 13.75 6.66 -15.17
CA LEU A 231 14.19 6.47 -13.78
C LEU A 231 14.63 7.79 -13.14
N ALA A 232 15.20 8.69 -13.93
CA ALA A 232 15.62 10.02 -13.49
C ALA A 232 14.48 10.86 -12.90
N PHE A 233 13.24 10.69 -13.38
CA PHE A 233 12.08 11.36 -12.81
C PHE A 233 11.76 10.82 -11.42
N GLY A 234 11.69 9.50 -11.27
CA GLY A 234 11.49 8.82 -9.99
C GLY A 234 12.58 9.15 -8.98
N ASP A 235 13.84 9.20 -9.43
CA ASP A 235 15.01 9.51 -8.59
C ASP A 235 14.92 10.94 -8.03
N TYR A 236 14.63 11.91 -8.90
CA TYR A 236 14.51 13.32 -8.53
C TYR A 236 13.45 13.53 -7.45
N TRP A 237 12.25 12.98 -7.64
CA TRP A 237 11.15 13.17 -6.71
C TRP A 237 11.36 12.42 -5.38
N ALA A 238 12.01 11.26 -5.40
CA ALA A 238 12.41 10.58 -4.16
C ALA A 238 13.39 11.44 -3.35
N ASP A 239 14.41 12.00 -4.00
CA ASP A 239 15.38 12.88 -3.35
C ASP A 239 14.71 14.18 -2.83
N TYR A 240 13.77 14.74 -3.60
CA TYR A 240 12.98 15.92 -3.23
C TYR A 240 12.11 15.66 -1.98
N LEU A 241 11.37 14.54 -1.95
CA LEU A 241 10.54 14.16 -0.80
C LEU A 241 11.39 13.98 0.47
N HIS A 242 12.53 13.31 0.35
CA HIS A 242 13.48 13.15 1.45
C HIS A 242 14.02 14.49 1.95
N GLN A 243 14.34 15.41 1.05
CA GLN A 243 14.80 16.74 1.42
C GLN A 243 13.71 17.52 2.18
N LYS A 244 12.48 17.56 1.64
CA LYS A 244 11.34 18.24 2.30
C LYS A 244 11.02 17.66 3.67
N ALA A 245 11.10 16.33 3.81
CA ALA A 245 10.95 15.66 5.10
C ALA A 245 12.05 16.08 6.08
N ARG A 246 13.33 16.08 5.66
CA ARG A 246 14.45 16.52 6.50
C ARG A 246 14.28 17.98 6.95
N ASP A 247 13.87 18.86 6.05
CA ASP A 247 13.63 20.29 6.35
C ASP A 247 12.49 20.45 7.37
N ALA A 248 11.50 19.57 7.34
CA ALA A 248 10.43 19.49 8.33
C ALA A 248 10.80 18.73 9.63
N GLY A 249 12.06 18.29 9.79
CA GLY A 249 12.50 17.49 10.94
C GLY A 249 11.89 16.08 10.98
N ARG A 250 11.52 15.53 9.82
CA ARG A 250 10.86 14.23 9.63
C ARG A 250 11.79 13.24 8.96
N LYS A 251 11.60 11.96 9.30
CA LYS A 251 12.08 10.83 8.50
C LYS A 251 10.87 10.18 7.83
N ILE A 252 10.95 9.94 6.52
CA ILE A 252 9.93 9.26 5.73
C ILE A 252 10.55 8.05 5.03
N TYR A 253 9.69 7.21 4.45
CA TYR A 253 10.09 6.04 3.68
C TYR A 253 9.46 6.12 2.30
N VAL A 254 10.32 6.01 1.28
CA VAL A 254 9.96 6.23 -0.12
C VAL A 254 10.24 4.97 -0.94
N THR A 255 9.40 4.69 -1.93
CA THR A 255 9.61 3.72 -3.02
C THR A 255 9.22 4.36 -4.35
N ASP A 256 9.47 3.67 -5.47
CA ASP A 256 8.80 3.94 -6.74
C ASP A 256 8.22 2.63 -7.32
N MET A 257 6.94 2.63 -7.70
CA MET A 257 6.26 1.42 -8.18
C MET A 257 6.42 1.29 -9.70
N ARG A 258 7.17 0.27 -10.11
CA ARG A 258 7.41 -0.03 -11.53
C ARG A 258 6.28 -0.84 -12.14
N ARG A 259 5.97 -0.61 -13.42
CA ARG A 259 4.88 -1.27 -14.16
C ARG A 259 5.17 -2.71 -14.53
N SER A 260 6.43 -3.06 -14.75
CA SER A 260 6.81 -4.39 -15.20
C SER A 260 6.28 -5.45 -14.23
N GLY A 261 5.47 -6.39 -14.73
CA GLY A 261 5.03 -7.56 -13.97
C GLY A 261 6.14 -8.57 -13.70
N ASN A 262 7.33 -8.36 -14.28
CA ASN A 262 8.53 -9.12 -14.01
C ASN A 262 9.40 -8.38 -13.00
N THR A 263 9.41 -8.83 -11.75
CA THR A 263 10.26 -8.27 -10.68
C THR A 263 11.76 -8.37 -10.96
N ARG A 264 12.18 -9.06 -12.02
CA ARG A 264 13.59 -9.18 -12.43
C ARG A 264 14.01 -8.15 -13.50
N SER A 265 13.10 -7.28 -13.95
CA SER A 265 13.45 -6.31 -15.00
C SER A 265 14.40 -5.22 -14.49
N PRO A 266 15.17 -4.57 -15.39
CA PRO A 266 16.19 -3.60 -15.00
C PRO A 266 15.66 -2.40 -14.19
N ASP A 267 14.44 -1.96 -14.46
CA ASP A 267 13.79 -0.87 -13.74
C ASP A 267 13.48 -1.22 -12.27
N HIS A 268 13.01 -2.45 -12.00
CA HIS A 268 12.90 -2.98 -10.65
C HIS A 268 14.27 -3.06 -9.96
N ASN A 269 15.29 -3.57 -10.65
CA ASN A 269 16.66 -3.65 -10.11
C ASN A 269 17.25 -2.28 -9.75
N HIS A 270 16.90 -1.21 -10.47
CA HIS A 270 17.29 0.15 -10.10
C HIS A 270 16.78 0.50 -8.70
N ILE A 271 15.51 0.21 -8.39
CA ILE A 271 14.94 0.45 -7.05
C ILE A 271 15.66 -0.40 -5.99
N TYR A 272 15.97 -1.66 -6.32
CA TYR A 272 16.63 -2.60 -5.42
C TYR A 272 18.06 -2.18 -5.06
N ASN A 273 18.79 -1.62 -6.02
CA ASN A 273 20.19 -1.22 -5.87
C ASN A 273 20.39 0.17 -5.26
N ASN A 274 19.31 0.92 -4.99
CA ASN A 274 19.38 2.27 -4.41
C ASN A 274 18.64 2.37 -3.05
N PRO A 275 19.07 1.63 -2.01
CA PRO A 275 18.36 1.51 -0.73
C PRO A 275 18.26 2.82 0.09
N GLU A 276 19.22 3.73 -0.08
CA GLU A 276 19.19 5.04 0.59
C GLU A 276 18.07 5.94 0.04
N ARG A 277 17.80 5.82 -1.27
CA ARG A 277 16.74 6.55 -1.95
C ARG A 277 15.39 5.86 -1.78
N TYR A 278 15.36 4.55 -2.04
CA TYR A 278 14.17 3.71 -1.98
C TYR A 278 14.24 2.77 -0.77
N ASN A 279 13.68 3.23 0.34
CA ASN A 279 13.85 2.63 1.65
C ASN A 279 12.90 1.44 1.92
N TYR A 280 11.97 1.21 1.01
CA TYR A 280 11.17 -0.01 0.93
C TYR A 280 10.87 -0.31 -0.53
N LEU A 281 10.35 -1.50 -0.82
CA LEU A 281 10.00 -1.93 -2.16
C LEU A 281 8.49 -2.11 -2.27
N ASP A 282 7.93 -1.81 -3.44
CA ASP A 282 6.58 -2.23 -3.81
C ASP A 282 6.63 -3.09 -5.08
N ILE A 283 6.25 -4.37 -4.93
CA ILE A 283 6.24 -5.35 -6.01
C ILE A 283 4.80 -5.72 -6.42
N ALA A 284 3.83 -4.82 -6.25
CA ALA A 284 2.43 -5.08 -6.57
C ALA A 284 2.17 -5.62 -7.98
N GLN A 285 3.02 -5.30 -8.96
CA GLN A 285 2.90 -5.86 -10.31
C GLN A 285 3.29 -7.35 -10.40
N ASN A 286 3.90 -7.93 -9.38
CA ASN A 286 4.04 -9.39 -9.29
C ASN A 286 2.68 -10.10 -9.19
N SER A 287 1.60 -9.39 -8.83
CA SER A 287 0.23 -9.90 -8.88
C SER A 287 -0.25 -10.29 -10.28
N TRP A 288 0.51 -10.01 -11.34
CA TRP A 288 0.30 -10.58 -12.67
C TRP A 288 0.67 -12.07 -12.78
N GLN A 289 1.38 -12.60 -11.78
CA GLN A 289 1.81 -14.00 -11.72
C GLN A 289 0.89 -14.82 -10.83
N THR A 290 0.96 -16.14 -10.98
CA THR A 290 0.20 -17.10 -10.20
C THR A 290 1.08 -18.21 -9.63
N GLY A 291 0.53 -18.94 -8.66
CA GLY A 291 1.12 -20.18 -8.15
C GLY A 291 2.57 -20.03 -7.65
N GLN A 292 3.40 -21.03 -7.95
CA GLN A 292 4.80 -21.07 -7.52
C GLN A 292 5.63 -19.91 -8.10
N ILE A 293 5.37 -19.49 -9.35
CA ILE A 293 6.09 -18.38 -9.99
C ILE A 293 5.89 -17.08 -9.20
N HIS A 294 4.68 -16.83 -8.70
CA HIS A 294 4.40 -15.68 -7.86
C HIS A 294 5.27 -15.69 -6.60
N TYR A 295 5.37 -16.84 -5.92
CA TYR A 295 6.20 -17.00 -4.71
C TYR A 295 7.70 -16.84 -5.01
N ASP A 296 8.21 -17.55 -6.02
CA ASP A 296 9.65 -17.58 -6.35
C ASP A 296 10.19 -16.21 -6.74
N ARG A 297 9.34 -15.36 -7.33
CA ARG A 297 9.71 -13.97 -7.66
C ARG A 297 9.85 -13.09 -6.44
N ILE A 298 9.11 -13.35 -5.37
CA ILE A 298 9.26 -12.62 -4.10
C ILE A 298 10.53 -13.09 -3.39
N ILE A 299 10.78 -14.41 -3.36
CA ILE A 299 12.03 -14.98 -2.83
C ILE A 299 13.24 -14.40 -3.57
N TYR A 300 13.21 -14.35 -4.90
CA TYR A 300 14.27 -13.73 -5.69
C TYR A 300 14.57 -12.28 -5.25
N VAL A 301 13.53 -11.46 -5.07
CA VAL A 301 13.71 -10.06 -4.64
C VAL A 301 14.29 -10.01 -3.23
N ARG A 302 13.78 -10.85 -2.32
CA ARG A 302 14.26 -10.95 -0.95
C ARG A 302 15.75 -11.32 -0.90
N ASP A 303 16.17 -12.32 -1.65
CA ASP A 303 17.56 -12.76 -1.73
C ASP A 303 18.46 -11.66 -2.32
N LEU A 304 17.99 -10.99 -3.37
CA LEU A 304 18.73 -9.92 -4.04
C LEU A 304 19.02 -8.72 -3.12
N ILE A 305 18.13 -8.41 -2.19
CA ILE A 305 18.30 -7.29 -1.25
C ILE A 305 18.89 -7.71 0.11
N SER A 306 19.38 -8.94 0.25
CA SER A 306 19.82 -9.48 1.54
C SER A 306 20.95 -8.71 2.21
N ASP A 307 21.81 -8.03 1.44
CA ASP A 307 22.86 -7.14 1.96
C ASP A 307 22.32 -5.79 2.49
N SER A 308 21.09 -5.41 2.11
CA SER A 308 20.41 -4.20 2.57
C SER A 308 18.91 -4.48 2.77
N PRO A 309 18.56 -5.33 3.76
CA PRO A 309 17.20 -5.80 3.94
C PRO A 309 16.27 -4.64 4.28
N ARG A 310 15.09 -4.65 3.66
CA ARG A 310 14.05 -3.64 3.85
C ARG A 310 12.68 -4.19 3.48
N PRO A 311 11.59 -3.52 3.87
CA PRO A 311 10.25 -4.07 3.66
C PRO A 311 9.90 -4.26 2.18
N ILE A 312 9.27 -5.39 1.87
CA ILE A 312 8.73 -5.71 0.55
C ILE A 312 7.20 -5.66 0.62
N ASN A 313 6.61 -4.59 0.11
CA ASN A 313 5.19 -4.37 0.09
C ASN A 313 4.54 -4.92 -1.19
N THR A 314 3.27 -5.31 -1.08
CA THR A 314 2.37 -5.56 -2.21
C THR A 314 1.09 -4.76 -1.96
N VAL A 315 1.00 -3.54 -2.52
CA VAL A 315 -0.16 -2.66 -2.31
C VAL A 315 -1.37 -3.01 -3.20
N LYS A 316 -1.18 -3.83 -4.23
CA LYS A 316 -2.27 -4.31 -5.10
C LYS A 316 -2.16 -5.79 -5.38
N ILE A 317 -3.19 -6.52 -4.98
CA ILE A 317 -3.51 -7.87 -5.42
C ILE A 317 -4.76 -7.79 -6.28
N TYR A 318 -4.58 -7.99 -7.60
CA TYR A 318 -5.69 -8.03 -8.54
C TYR A 318 -6.48 -9.33 -8.40
N ASN A 319 -7.77 -9.27 -8.73
CA ASN A 319 -8.64 -10.45 -8.79
C ASN A 319 -8.55 -11.23 -10.12
N ARG A 320 -7.35 -11.22 -10.72
CA ARG A 320 -7.06 -11.97 -11.93
C ARG A 320 -6.95 -13.45 -11.59
N ASP A 321 -7.40 -14.32 -12.48
CA ASP A 321 -7.39 -15.78 -12.28
C ASP A 321 -8.28 -16.27 -11.13
N GLY A 322 -9.16 -15.40 -10.62
CA GLY A 322 -10.23 -15.74 -9.69
C GLY A 322 -9.94 -15.41 -8.23
N VAL A 323 -11.02 -15.51 -7.45
CA VAL A 323 -11.07 -15.14 -6.03
C VAL A 323 -10.09 -15.94 -5.19
N GLU A 324 -10.04 -17.26 -5.38
CA GLU A 324 -9.19 -18.14 -4.59
C GLU A 324 -7.69 -17.92 -4.88
N GLU A 325 -7.33 -17.61 -6.13
CA GLU A 325 -5.95 -17.26 -6.45
C GLU A 325 -5.54 -15.90 -5.86
N SER A 326 -6.48 -14.97 -5.69
CA SER A 326 -6.24 -13.71 -4.98
C SER A 326 -5.96 -13.93 -3.50
N VAL A 327 -6.71 -14.82 -2.85
CA VAL A 327 -6.43 -15.25 -1.47
C VAL A 327 -5.07 -15.94 -1.41
N ALA A 328 -4.74 -16.79 -2.40
CA ALA A 328 -3.44 -17.43 -2.46
C ALA A 328 -2.28 -16.45 -2.64
N ARG A 329 -2.42 -15.43 -3.48
CA ARG A 329 -1.42 -14.34 -3.58
C ARG A 329 -1.24 -13.66 -2.23
N PHE A 330 -2.33 -13.33 -1.54
CA PHE A 330 -2.31 -12.65 -0.24
C PHE A 330 -1.44 -13.40 0.79
N PHE A 331 -1.63 -14.71 0.94
CA PHE A 331 -0.80 -15.51 1.85
C PHE A 331 0.59 -15.80 1.30
N ARG A 332 0.76 -16.08 0.00
CA ARG A 332 2.09 -16.32 -0.59
C ARG A 332 3.04 -15.13 -0.41
N VAL A 333 2.52 -13.89 -0.40
CA VAL A 333 3.33 -12.70 -0.07
C VAL A 333 3.98 -12.86 1.30
N PHE A 334 3.20 -13.15 2.34
CA PHE A 334 3.75 -13.29 3.70
C PHE A 334 4.64 -14.52 3.85
N PHE A 335 4.24 -15.64 3.24
CA PHE A 335 5.03 -16.88 3.29
C PHE A 335 6.34 -16.80 2.50
N ALA A 336 6.49 -15.82 1.61
CA ALA A 336 7.74 -15.46 0.96
C ALA A 336 8.52 -14.36 1.70
N GLY A 337 8.05 -13.95 2.90
CA GLY A 337 8.72 -12.93 3.72
C GLY A 337 8.40 -11.49 3.34
N GLY A 338 7.26 -11.24 2.69
CA GLY A 338 6.75 -9.89 2.41
C GLY A 338 6.16 -9.19 3.64
N ALA A 339 6.18 -7.86 3.63
CA ALA A 339 5.81 -7.01 4.77
C ALA A 339 4.34 -6.56 4.75
N SER A 340 3.73 -6.52 3.55
CA SER A 340 2.35 -6.07 3.38
C SER A 340 1.64 -6.80 2.24
N ALA A 341 0.33 -6.97 2.38
CA ALA A 341 -0.56 -7.39 1.30
C ALA A 341 -1.86 -6.60 1.34
N ARG A 342 -2.28 -6.07 0.19
CA ARG A 342 -3.55 -5.34 0.05
C ARG A 342 -4.30 -5.76 -1.22
N PHE A 343 -5.60 -6.05 -1.09
CA PHE A 343 -6.48 -6.29 -2.24
C PHE A 343 -6.74 -5.04 -3.06
N HIS A 344 -6.62 -5.13 -4.38
CA HIS A 344 -6.91 -4.04 -5.31
C HIS A 344 -8.40 -3.68 -5.35
N ARG A 345 -8.72 -2.46 -5.79
CA ARG A 345 -10.10 -1.97 -5.85
C ARG A 345 -10.97 -2.77 -6.84
N PRO A 346 -12.28 -2.89 -6.61
CA PRO A 346 -13.24 -3.56 -7.49
C PRO A 346 -13.62 -2.68 -8.70
N SER A 347 -12.63 -2.24 -9.47
CA SER A 347 -12.86 -1.43 -10.68
C SER A 347 -13.74 -2.19 -11.69
N PHE A 348 -14.61 -1.55 -12.48
CA PHE A 348 -14.92 -0.11 -12.56
C PHE A 348 -16.23 0.24 -11.81
N ARG A 349 -16.31 -0.03 -10.50
CA ARG A 349 -17.46 0.33 -9.66
C ARG A 349 -17.18 1.65 -8.93
N GLU A 350 -17.87 2.71 -9.35
CA GLU A 350 -17.75 4.07 -8.80
C GLU A 350 -18.96 4.51 -7.96
N ASP A 351 -19.97 3.66 -7.87
CA ASP A 351 -21.18 3.89 -7.10
C ASP A 351 -20.91 3.88 -5.59
N SER A 352 -21.42 4.89 -4.87
CA SER A 352 -21.14 5.13 -3.45
C SER A 352 -21.73 4.08 -2.50
N ASP A 353 -22.48 3.11 -2.99
CA ASP A 353 -22.94 1.93 -2.26
C ASP A 353 -22.10 0.66 -2.52
N ALA A 354 -21.11 0.70 -3.42
CA ALA A 354 -20.26 -0.45 -3.78
C ALA A 354 -19.01 -0.66 -2.89
N HIS A 355 -19.00 -0.11 -1.68
CA HIS A 355 -17.82 -0.13 -0.77
C HIS A 355 -17.28 -1.53 -0.46
N GLU A 356 -18.13 -2.56 -0.53
CA GLU A 356 -17.80 -3.97 -0.26
C GLU A 356 -17.99 -4.88 -1.48
N VAL A 357 -18.09 -4.32 -2.68
CA VAL A 357 -18.19 -5.11 -3.91
C VAL A 357 -16.83 -5.71 -4.29
N SER A 358 -16.86 -6.88 -4.93
CA SER A 358 -15.71 -7.46 -5.63
C SER A 358 -15.99 -7.50 -7.14
N THR A 359 -14.96 -7.34 -7.95
CA THR A 359 -15.01 -7.58 -9.41
C THR A 359 -13.85 -8.49 -9.82
N ASP A 360 -13.81 -8.89 -11.09
CA ASP A 360 -12.65 -9.59 -11.67
C ASP A 360 -11.37 -8.74 -11.65
N TRP A 361 -11.48 -7.45 -11.33
CA TRP A 361 -10.33 -6.55 -11.20
C TRP A 361 -9.72 -6.59 -9.80
N GLY A 362 -10.54 -6.65 -8.76
CA GLY A 362 -10.07 -6.61 -7.38
C GLY A 362 -11.16 -6.98 -6.37
N LEU A 363 -10.73 -7.55 -5.25
CA LEU A 363 -11.64 -7.93 -4.16
C LEU A 363 -12.03 -6.75 -3.26
N GLY A 364 -11.35 -5.60 -3.35
CA GLY A 364 -11.61 -4.44 -2.53
C GLY A 364 -11.62 -4.77 -1.04
N LEU A 365 -12.69 -4.36 -0.35
CA LEU A 365 -13.00 -4.76 1.02
C LEU A 365 -14.26 -5.64 1.08
N SER A 366 -14.46 -6.50 0.08
CA SER A 366 -15.58 -7.46 0.02
C SER A 366 -15.59 -8.45 1.18
N PRO A 367 -16.72 -9.14 1.46
CA PRO A 367 -16.78 -10.15 2.51
C PRO A 367 -15.66 -11.20 2.45
N ARG A 368 -15.25 -11.59 1.24
CA ARG A 368 -14.12 -12.52 1.05
C ARG A 368 -12.78 -11.89 1.43
N ALA A 369 -12.55 -10.63 1.08
CA ALA A 369 -11.36 -9.89 1.51
C ALA A 369 -11.34 -9.73 3.03
N GLN A 370 -12.48 -9.40 3.64
CA GLN A 370 -12.63 -9.27 5.10
C GLN A 370 -12.29 -10.58 5.83
N SER A 371 -12.82 -11.73 5.40
CA SER A 371 -12.48 -13.02 6.03
C SER A 371 -11.00 -13.38 5.83
N THR A 372 -10.43 -13.07 4.66
CA THR A 372 -9.00 -13.29 4.38
C THR A 372 -8.10 -12.45 5.29
N ILE A 373 -8.38 -11.15 5.42
CA ILE A 373 -7.65 -10.23 6.31
C ILE A 373 -7.78 -10.69 7.76
N ARG A 374 -8.98 -11.09 8.20
CA ARG A 374 -9.24 -11.59 9.55
C ARG A 374 -8.42 -12.85 9.83
N SER A 375 -8.43 -13.80 8.91
CA SER A 375 -7.66 -15.04 9.02
C SER A 375 -6.16 -14.78 9.05
N ALA A 376 -5.63 -13.85 8.24
CA ALA A 376 -4.23 -13.45 8.31
C ALA A 376 -3.87 -12.81 9.67
N ARG A 377 -4.73 -11.92 10.20
CA ARG A 377 -4.53 -11.33 11.53
C ARG A 377 -4.55 -12.41 12.62
N MET A 378 -5.45 -13.38 12.53
CA MET A 378 -5.51 -14.53 13.46
C MET A 378 -4.26 -15.39 13.38
N LEU A 379 -3.79 -15.70 12.16
CA LEU A 379 -2.59 -16.49 11.93
C LEU A 379 -1.36 -15.83 12.56
N PHE A 380 -1.10 -14.56 12.23
CA PHE A 380 0.06 -13.82 12.76
C PHE A 380 -0.10 -13.37 14.22
N GLY A 381 -1.28 -13.55 14.82
CA GLY A 381 -1.48 -13.47 16.27
C GLY A 381 -1.11 -14.77 17.00
N ALA A 382 -1.13 -15.91 16.30
CA ALA A 382 -0.77 -17.22 16.85
C ALA A 382 0.67 -17.66 16.48
N PHE A 383 1.26 -17.03 15.46
CA PHE A 383 2.59 -17.28 14.93
C PHE A 383 3.37 -15.96 14.84
N ASP A 384 4.58 -15.91 15.42
CA ASP A 384 5.42 -14.72 15.37
C ASP A 384 6.19 -14.68 14.03
N LEU A 385 5.56 -14.00 13.07
CA LEU A 385 6.07 -13.78 11.72
C LEU A 385 7.44 -13.10 11.71
N PHE A 386 7.73 -12.23 12.67
CA PHE A 386 8.89 -11.33 12.63
C PHE A 386 10.20 -12.04 12.97
N THR A 387 10.14 -13.24 13.56
CA THR A 387 11.31 -14.07 13.87
C THR A 387 11.44 -15.29 12.96
N ALA A 388 10.58 -15.39 11.94
CA ALA A 388 10.53 -16.51 11.01
C ALA A 388 11.06 -16.14 9.62
N GLU A 389 11.45 -17.18 8.87
CA GLU A 389 11.92 -17.06 7.49
C GLU A 389 11.17 -18.02 6.56
N PRO A 390 11.13 -17.78 5.24
CA PRO A 390 10.65 -18.75 4.25
C PRO A 390 11.57 -19.98 4.23
N ARG A 391 11.04 -21.18 4.50
CA ARG A 391 11.84 -22.41 4.69
C ARG A 391 11.26 -23.62 3.97
N ASN A 392 10.82 -23.46 2.72
CA ASN A 392 10.16 -24.53 1.96
C ASN A 392 10.99 -25.82 1.82
N GLU A 393 12.32 -25.77 1.96
CA GLU A 393 13.20 -26.94 1.93
C GLU A 393 12.99 -27.90 3.12
N LEU A 394 12.30 -27.47 4.18
CA LEU A 394 11.86 -28.34 5.28
C LEU A 394 10.57 -29.12 4.95
N LEU A 395 9.96 -28.86 3.79
CA LEU A 395 8.82 -29.64 3.28
C LEU A 395 9.33 -30.70 2.30
N SER A 396 8.82 -31.93 2.46
CA SER A 396 9.04 -33.05 1.53
C SER A 396 7.70 -33.66 1.11
N GLU A 397 7.70 -34.41 0.01
CA GLU A 397 6.45 -34.90 -0.61
C GLU A 397 5.49 -33.74 -0.90
N ARG A 398 6.05 -32.68 -1.49
CA ARG A 398 5.35 -31.43 -1.79
C ARG A 398 5.36 -31.21 -3.29
N ASP A 399 4.18 -31.15 -3.89
CA ASP A 399 4.00 -30.75 -5.28
C ASP A 399 4.22 -29.25 -5.48
N ILE A 400 4.38 -28.84 -6.74
CA ILE A 400 4.50 -27.43 -7.09
C ILE A 400 3.26 -26.65 -6.60
N ASN A 401 3.47 -25.53 -5.89
CA ASN A 401 2.40 -24.71 -5.32
C ASN A 401 1.47 -25.41 -4.30
N GLU A 402 1.80 -26.60 -3.79
CA GLU A 402 0.95 -27.31 -2.83
C GLU A 402 0.93 -26.66 -1.44
N ALA A 403 2.11 -26.32 -0.90
CA ALA A 403 2.22 -25.72 0.42
C ALA A 403 3.36 -24.70 0.49
N TYR A 404 3.31 -23.77 1.44
CA TYR A 404 4.37 -22.80 1.69
C TYR A 404 4.67 -22.75 3.19
N LEU A 405 5.93 -22.62 3.57
CA LEU A 405 6.37 -22.70 4.97
C LEU A 405 7.13 -21.45 5.40
N LEU A 406 6.73 -20.91 6.56
CA LEU A 406 7.53 -20.02 7.39
C LEU A 406 7.98 -20.76 8.64
N ALA A 407 9.25 -20.62 9.02
CA ALA A 407 9.76 -21.24 10.24
C ALA A 407 10.73 -20.36 11.01
N GLN A 408 10.60 -20.39 12.33
CA GLN A 408 11.71 -20.20 13.25
C GLN A 408 12.11 -21.61 13.70
N GLN A 409 13.06 -22.20 12.97
CA GLN A 409 13.43 -23.60 13.11
C GLN A 409 13.77 -23.93 14.57
N GLY A 410 13.24 -25.06 15.06
CA GLY A 410 13.39 -25.48 16.46
C GLY A 410 12.35 -24.87 17.42
N LYS A 411 11.49 -23.95 16.97
CA LYS A 411 10.53 -23.25 17.85
C LYS A 411 9.10 -23.18 17.32
N GLN A 412 8.91 -22.69 16.09
CA GLN A 412 7.59 -22.52 15.49
C GLN A 412 7.62 -22.63 13.96
N TYR A 413 6.51 -23.10 13.40
CA TYR A 413 6.30 -23.29 11.98
C TYR A 413 4.88 -22.86 11.62
N ALA A 414 4.71 -22.24 10.46
CA ALA A 414 3.42 -22.03 9.84
C ALA A 414 3.45 -22.65 8.44
N VAL A 415 2.49 -23.50 8.08
CA VAL A 415 2.37 -24.10 6.75
C VAL A 415 1.05 -23.67 6.12
N TYR A 416 1.09 -23.06 4.95
CA TYR A 416 -0.10 -22.61 4.21
C TYR A 416 -0.33 -23.46 2.97
N PHE A 417 -1.56 -23.95 2.81
CA PHE A 417 -2.05 -24.71 1.66
C PHE A 417 -3.05 -23.86 0.88
N PRO A 418 -2.78 -23.55 -0.40
CA PRO A 418 -3.72 -22.80 -1.23
C PRO A 418 -5.02 -23.54 -1.56
N ASP A 419 -5.01 -24.87 -1.64
CA ASP A 419 -6.20 -25.69 -1.95
C ASP A 419 -6.16 -27.06 -1.28
N GLY A 420 -5.92 -27.08 0.03
CA GLY A 420 -5.63 -28.29 0.77
C GLY A 420 -4.37 -29.01 0.26
N GLY A 421 -4.10 -30.20 0.80
CA GLY A 421 -2.94 -31.00 0.42
C GLY A 421 -2.38 -31.81 1.58
N GLU A 422 -1.27 -32.49 1.31
CA GLU A 422 -0.58 -33.33 2.28
C GLU A 422 0.93 -33.29 2.04
N VAL A 423 1.68 -32.79 3.03
CA VAL A 423 3.15 -32.71 2.96
C VAL A 423 3.78 -33.28 4.22
N LYS A 424 5.07 -33.60 4.13
CA LYS A 424 5.90 -33.96 5.29
C LYS A 424 6.75 -32.78 5.74
N LEU A 425 6.50 -32.27 6.94
CA LEU A 425 7.29 -31.20 7.58
C LEU A 425 8.42 -31.78 8.42
N ASP A 426 9.65 -31.33 8.20
CA ASP A 426 10.80 -31.68 9.03
C ASP A 426 10.84 -30.89 10.34
N VAL A 427 10.60 -31.58 11.46
CA VAL A 427 10.74 -31.06 12.83
C VAL A 427 11.68 -31.94 13.66
N THR A 428 12.64 -32.62 12.99
CA THR A 428 13.55 -33.57 13.63
C THR A 428 14.41 -32.95 14.74
N GLU A 429 14.66 -31.64 14.68
CA GLU A 429 15.44 -30.93 15.69
C GLU A 429 14.69 -30.67 17.02
N ILE A 430 13.37 -30.84 17.06
CA ILE A 430 12.59 -30.59 18.26
C ILE A 430 12.41 -31.89 19.06
N SER A 431 13.17 -32.04 20.14
CA SER A 431 12.95 -33.10 21.12
C SER A 431 11.79 -32.74 22.05
N GLY A 432 10.59 -33.30 21.84
CA GLY A 432 9.46 -33.11 22.75
C GLY A 432 8.09 -33.11 22.06
N SER A 433 7.08 -32.61 22.76
CA SER A 433 5.73 -32.45 22.22
C SER A 433 5.57 -31.11 21.53
N LEU A 434 4.93 -31.16 20.37
CA LEU A 434 4.50 -30.02 19.58
C LEU A 434 2.97 -29.93 19.63
N MET A 435 2.47 -28.71 19.49
CA MET A 435 1.05 -28.43 19.32
C MET A 435 0.81 -28.00 17.88
N VAL A 436 -0.16 -28.63 17.23
CA VAL A 436 -0.60 -28.32 15.85
C VAL A 436 -2.02 -27.78 15.91
N ARG A 437 -2.27 -26.66 15.23
CA ARG A 437 -3.61 -26.07 15.10
C ARG A 437 -3.85 -25.64 13.66
N TRP A 438 -5.03 -25.93 13.13
CA TRP A 438 -5.42 -25.58 11.77
C TRP A 438 -6.37 -24.38 11.76
N LEU A 439 -6.12 -23.43 10.86
CA LEU A 439 -6.99 -22.30 10.57
C LEU A 439 -7.69 -22.55 9.24
N ASP A 440 -9.03 -22.62 9.27
CA ASP A 440 -9.87 -22.47 8.09
C ASP A 440 -9.86 -20.99 7.70
N ILE A 441 -9.15 -20.66 6.61
CA ILE A 441 -9.00 -19.26 6.18
C ILE A 441 -10.32 -18.69 5.68
N ASN A 442 -11.19 -19.53 5.12
CA ASN A 442 -12.46 -19.09 4.54
C ASN A 442 -13.44 -18.68 5.63
N ARG A 443 -13.48 -19.44 6.72
CA ARG A 443 -14.39 -19.22 7.84
C ARG A 443 -13.80 -18.38 8.97
N SER A 444 -12.49 -18.15 8.97
CA SER A 444 -11.76 -17.53 10.08
C SER A 444 -11.98 -18.29 11.40
N VAL A 445 -11.87 -19.62 11.35
CA VAL A 445 -12.08 -20.50 12.51
C VAL A 445 -10.88 -21.41 12.71
N TRP A 446 -10.38 -21.44 13.93
CA TRP A 446 -9.37 -22.40 14.34
C TRP A 446 -9.99 -23.75 14.73
N SER A 447 -9.30 -24.83 14.40
CA SER A 447 -9.54 -26.16 14.94
C SER A 447 -9.16 -26.26 16.43
N GLU A 448 -9.52 -27.38 17.03
CA GLU A 448 -8.89 -27.85 18.26
C GLU A 448 -7.39 -28.05 18.07
N GLU A 449 -6.64 -27.91 19.17
CA GLU A 449 -5.19 -28.07 19.18
C GLU A 449 -4.84 -29.56 19.36
N LEU A 450 -3.98 -30.08 18.49
CA LEU A 450 -3.56 -31.49 18.49
C LEU A 450 -2.12 -31.60 18.98
N GLN A 451 -1.87 -32.49 19.93
CA GLN A 451 -0.52 -32.79 20.41
C GLN A 451 0.14 -33.84 19.52
N VAL A 452 1.34 -33.55 19.03
CA VAL A 452 2.17 -34.47 18.24
C VAL A 452 3.58 -34.54 18.80
N ASN A 453 4.34 -35.57 18.43
CA ASN A 453 5.73 -35.73 18.84
C ASN A 453 6.67 -35.15 17.77
N GLY A 454 7.60 -34.30 18.20
CA GLY A 454 8.76 -33.88 17.41
C GLY A 454 9.81 -34.99 17.26
N GLY A 455 11.00 -34.66 16.79
CA GLY A 455 12.09 -35.62 16.59
C GLY A 455 11.92 -36.51 15.35
N ARG A 456 10.98 -36.13 14.47
CA ARG A 456 10.64 -36.85 13.24
C ARG A 456 10.06 -35.89 12.21
N LYS A 457 9.87 -36.36 10.98
CA LYS A 457 9.01 -35.68 10.01
C LYS A 457 7.54 -35.87 10.40
N LEU A 458 6.76 -34.78 10.36
CA LEU A 458 5.33 -34.79 10.63
C LEU A 458 4.53 -34.85 9.33
N ASP A 459 3.56 -35.76 9.28
CA ASP A 459 2.54 -35.77 8.24
C ASP A 459 1.54 -34.65 8.51
N LEU A 460 1.50 -33.66 7.63
CA LEU A 460 0.57 -32.54 7.70
C LEU A 460 -0.40 -32.63 6.53
N LYS A 461 -1.60 -33.16 6.82
CA LYS A 461 -2.73 -33.23 5.91
C LYS A 461 -3.76 -32.15 6.26
N SER A 462 -4.11 -31.30 5.31
CA SER A 462 -5.15 -30.29 5.52
C SER A 462 -6.50 -30.96 5.88
N PRO A 463 -7.33 -30.33 6.73
CA PRO A 463 -8.66 -30.88 7.07
C PRO A 463 -9.63 -31.01 5.89
N GLY A 464 -9.39 -30.30 4.80
CA GLY A 464 -10.20 -30.35 3.58
C GLY A 464 -9.56 -29.57 2.43
N THR A 465 -10.35 -29.36 1.37
CA THR A 465 -9.99 -28.49 0.23
C THR A 465 -10.07 -27.00 0.61
N GLY A 466 -9.58 -26.13 -0.28
CA GLY A 466 -9.53 -24.69 -0.07
C GLY A 466 -8.37 -24.25 0.82
N HIS A 467 -8.45 -23.01 1.30
CA HIS A 467 -7.35 -22.36 1.99
C HIS A 467 -7.22 -22.79 3.45
N TRP A 468 -6.07 -23.37 3.81
CA TRP A 468 -5.75 -23.79 5.18
C TRP A 468 -4.38 -23.32 5.61
N ALA A 469 -4.24 -22.95 6.88
CA ALA A 469 -2.93 -22.74 7.50
C ALA A 469 -2.78 -23.58 8.77
N ALA A 470 -1.68 -24.31 8.92
CA ALA A 470 -1.30 -24.97 10.17
C ALA A 470 -0.30 -24.09 10.92
N VAL A 471 -0.48 -23.92 12.23
CA VAL A 471 0.55 -23.41 13.14
C VAL A 471 1.03 -24.55 14.01
N ILE A 472 2.34 -24.75 14.05
CA ILE A 472 3.03 -25.77 14.82
C ILE A 472 4.01 -25.07 15.76
N ARG A 473 3.93 -25.34 17.06
CA ARG A 473 4.80 -24.72 18.07
C ARG A 473 5.17 -25.70 19.17
N THR A 474 6.30 -25.46 19.81
CA THR A 474 6.64 -26.12 21.08
C THR A 474 5.58 -25.81 22.14
N LYS A 475 5.26 -26.81 22.96
CA LYS A 475 4.36 -26.63 24.11
C LYS A 475 4.89 -25.63 25.13
#